data_AF-F8P337-F1
#
_entry.id   AF-F8P337-F1
#
_cell.length_a   1.000
_cell.length_b   1.000
_cell.length_c   1.000
_cell.angle_alpha   90.00
_cell.angle_beta   90.00
_cell.angle_gamma   90.00
#
_symmetry.space_group_name_H-M   'P 1'
#
loop_
_entity.id
_entity.type
_entity.pdbx_description
1 polymer ?
#
loop_
_entity_poly.entity_id
_entity_poly.type
_entity_poly.pdbx_seq_one_letter_code
_entity_poly.pdbx_strand_id
1 'polypeptide(L)'
;MSAAVKIIWKCTKPNNQNLVQLYERLMTQAAQAQGMDTAVIRHGIHNTTRIGGKYVKTVPHITGDIVNTKKNVGFALHYNIDATGLAVLPATSAAPNPELWALQHKHGKGFVLIDSESGKEDVRDID
;
A
#
# COMPACT_ATOMS: atom_id res chain seq x y z
N MET A 1 -9.97 2.36 -22.89
CA MET A 1 -9.13 1.27 -22.36
C MET A 1 -8.33 1.86 -21.20
N SER A 2 -8.45 1.31 -20.00
CA SER A 2 -7.58 1.71 -18.87
C SER A 2 -6.15 1.26 -19.19
N ALA A 3 -5.15 2.11 -18.97
CA ALA A 3 -3.75 1.74 -19.18
C ALA A 3 -3.36 0.59 -18.22
N ALA A 4 -2.46 -0.29 -18.66
CA ALA A 4 -1.95 -1.35 -17.79
C ALA A 4 -1.21 -0.73 -16.59
N VAL A 5 -1.53 -1.19 -15.37
CA VAL A 5 -0.86 -0.76 -14.15
C VAL A 5 0.47 -1.53 -14.02
N LYS A 6 1.58 -0.81 -13.84
CA LYS A 6 2.89 -1.42 -13.54
C LYS A 6 2.88 -1.94 -12.10
N ILE A 7 3.27 -3.19 -11.89
CA ILE A 7 3.41 -3.78 -10.54
C ILE A 7 4.88 -3.92 -10.18
N ILE A 8 5.25 -3.45 -8.99
CA ILE A 8 6.60 -3.55 -8.42
C ILE A 8 6.52 -4.27 -7.07
N TRP A 9 7.42 -5.22 -6.84
CA TRP A 9 7.58 -5.89 -5.54
C TRP A 9 8.83 -5.33 -4.85
N LYS A 10 8.65 -4.66 -3.70
CA LYS A 10 9.75 -4.20 -2.82
C LYS A 10 9.92 -5.10 -1.59
N CYS A 11 9.15 -6.18 -1.48
CA CYS A 11 9.34 -7.26 -0.50
C CYS A 11 9.54 -8.61 -1.18
N THR A 12 9.89 -9.62 -0.39
CA THR A 12 9.95 -11.02 -0.83
C THR A 12 8.58 -11.45 -1.38
N LYS A 13 8.58 -11.91 -2.62
CA LYS A 13 7.39 -12.48 -3.26
C LYS A 13 7.04 -13.82 -2.59
N PRO A 14 5.80 -14.04 -2.14
CA PRO A 14 5.40 -15.32 -1.54
C PRO A 14 5.52 -16.48 -2.54
N ASN A 15 5.86 -17.67 -2.04
CA ASN A 15 5.88 -18.90 -2.86
C ASN A 15 4.48 -19.42 -3.19
N ASN A 16 3.45 -18.97 -2.47
CA ASN A 16 2.06 -19.35 -2.71
C ASN A 16 1.46 -18.47 -3.81
N GLN A 17 1.11 -19.07 -4.95
CA GLN A 17 0.59 -18.35 -6.11
C GLN A 17 -0.77 -17.67 -5.87
N ASN A 18 -1.64 -18.26 -5.04
CA ASN A 18 -2.93 -17.65 -4.70
C ASN A 18 -2.73 -16.34 -3.93
N LEU A 19 -1.72 -16.33 -3.04
CA LEU A 19 -1.32 -15.13 -2.33
C LEU A 19 -0.81 -14.08 -3.32
N VAL A 20 0.16 -14.42 -4.18
CA VAL A 20 0.67 -13.51 -5.23
C VAL A 20 -0.47 -12.86 -6.03
N GLN A 21 -1.42 -13.67 -6.51
CA GLN A 21 -2.57 -13.18 -7.27
C GLN A 21 -3.47 -12.25 -6.43
N LEU A 22 -3.65 -12.53 -5.14
CA LEU A 22 -4.38 -11.65 -4.23
C LEU A 22 -3.70 -10.28 -4.14
N TYR A 23 -2.39 -10.20 -3.86
CA TYR A 23 -1.68 -8.92 -3.78
C TYR A 23 -1.79 -8.12 -5.08
N GLU A 24 -1.44 -8.75 -6.20
CA GLU A 24 -1.40 -8.07 -7.50
C GLU A 24 -2.79 -7.59 -7.91
N ARG A 25 -3.84 -8.38 -7.67
CA ARG A 25 -5.23 -7.99 -7.92
C ARG A 25 -5.64 -6.80 -7.07
N LEU A 26 -5.41 -6.83 -5.75
CA LEU A 26 -5.82 -5.76 -4.83
C LEU A 26 -5.11 -4.45 -5.17
N MET A 27 -3.80 -4.49 -5.39
CA MET A 27 -3.02 -3.30 -5.72
C MET A 27 -3.40 -2.73 -7.10
N THR A 28 -3.65 -3.59 -8.08
CA THR A 28 -4.12 -3.16 -9.41
C THR A 28 -5.49 -2.49 -9.31
N GLN A 29 -6.43 -3.07 -8.56
CA GLN A 29 -7.76 -2.49 -8.36
C GLN A 29 -7.69 -1.14 -7.66
N ALA A 30 -6.87 -1.01 -6.61
CA ALA A 30 -6.67 0.26 -5.93
C ALA A 30 -6.09 1.32 -6.87
N ALA A 31 -5.07 0.95 -7.65
CA ALA A 31 -4.44 1.86 -8.62
C ALA A 31 -5.46 2.33 -9.68
N GLN A 32 -6.25 1.41 -10.23
CA GLN A 32 -7.26 1.73 -11.23
C GLN A 32 -8.36 2.63 -10.67
N ALA A 33 -8.85 2.34 -9.45
CA ALA A 33 -9.88 3.14 -8.79
C ALA A 33 -9.43 4.58 -8.55
N GLN A 34 -8.13 4.81 -8.36
CA GLN A 34 -7.54 6.13 -8.11
C GLN A 34 -6.90 6.77 -9.36
N GLY A 35 -6.93 6.12 -10.53
CA GLY A 35 -6.30 6.63 -11.75
C GLY A 35 -4.77 6.70 -11.70
N MET A 36 -4.16 5.75 -10.99
CA MET A 36 -2.71 5.58 -10.82
C MET A 36 -2.14 4.65 -11.90
N ASP A 37 -0.86 4.83 -12.24
CA ASP A 37 -0.18 4.06 -13.30
C ASP A 37 0.74 2.95 -12.75
N THR A 38 1.08 3.03 -11.46
CA THR A 38 2.01 2.10 -10.80
C THR A 38 1.47 1.69 -9.44
N ALA A 39 1.63 0.41 -9.10
CA ALA A 39 1.34 -0.15 -7.79
C ALA A 39 2.60 -0.85 -7.25
N VAL A 40 2.94 -0.58 -5.99
CA VAL A 40 4.13 -1.10 -5.31
C VAL A 40 3.70 -1.93 -4.11
N ILE A 41 4.04 -3.21 -4.08
CA ILE A 41 3.80 -4.11 -2.94
C ILE A 41 5.02 -4.00 -2.03
N ARG A 42 4.84 -3.42 -0.83
CA ARG A 42 5.94 -3.14 0.11
C ARG A 42 6.07 -4.14 1.22
N HIS A 43 4.95 -4.67 1.71
CA HIS A 43 4.97 -5.70 2.74
C HIS A 43 3.92 -6.75 2.43
N GLY A 44 4.33 -8.01 2.58
CA GLY A 44 3.43 -9.14 2.63
C GLY A 44 2.48 -9.06 3.83
N ILE A 45 1.71 -10.13 4.05
CA ILE A 45 0.84 -10.24 5.21
C ILE A 45 1.64 -10.09 6.51
N HIS A 46 1.28 -9.10 7.31
CA HIS A 46 1.86 -8.86 8.63
C HIS A 46 0.79 -8.28 9.56
N ASN A 47 1.03 -8.35 10.87
CA ASN A 47 0.07 -7.94 11.90
C ASN A 47 0.73 -7.08 12.98
N THR A 48 1.78 -6.36 12.63
CA THR A 48 2.43 -5.40 13.53
C THR A 48 2.82 -4.15 12.77
N THR A 49 2.69 -2.99 13.42
CA THR A 49 3.15 -1.71 12.86
C THR A 49 3.91 -0.93 13.92
N ARG A 50 4.73 0.05 13.51
CA ARG A 50 5.55 0.85 14.41
C ARG A 50 4.87 2.18 14.70
N ILE A 51 4.39 2.37 15.92
CA ILE A 51 3.77 3.62 16.40
C ILE A 51 4.62 4.18 17.52
N GLY A 52 5.05 5.44 17.41
CA GLY A 52 5.89 6.09 18.43
C GLY A 52 7.20 5.34 18.72
N GLY A 53 7.75 4.64 17.72
CA GLY A 53 8.97 3.85 17.85
C GLY A 53 8.79 2.43 18.42
N LYS A 54 7.58 2.05 18.87
CA LYS A 54 7.25 0.72 19.41
C LYS A 54 6.44 -0.10 18.40
N TYR A 55 6.67 -1.41 18.36
CA TYR A 55 5.83 -2.32 17.59
C TYR A 55 4.53 -2.61 18.36
N VAL A 56 3.40 -2.37 17.72
CA VAL A 56 2.07 -2.71 18.23
C VAL A 56 1.43 -3.75 17.33
N LYS A 57 0.62 -4.64 17.92
CA LYS A 57 -0.13 -5.64 17.17
C LYS A 57 -1.33 -4.99 16.50
N THR A 58 -1.57 -5.35 15.25
CA THR A 58 -2.67 -4.85 14.42
C THR A 58 -3.50 -6.00 13.87
N VAL A 59 -4.59 -5.66 13.19
CA VAL A 59 -5.24 -6.60 12.27
C VAL A 59 -4.22 -7.02 11.20
N PRO A 60 -4.21 -8.29 10.75
CA PRO A 60 -3.41 -8.70 9.61
C PRO A 60 -3.69 -7.81 8.40
N HIS A 61 -2.65 -7.35 7.71
CA HIS A 61 -2.80 -6.48 6.56
C HIS A 61 -1.64 -6.62 5.56
N ILE A 62 -1.91 -6.10 4.37
CA ILE A 62 -0.99 -5.95 3.25
C ILE A 62 -0.71 -4.46 3.08
N THR A 63 0.56 -4.08 2.88
CA THR A 63 0.94 -2.67 2.68
C THR A 63 1.55 -2.46 1.30
N GLY A 64 1.17 -1.37 0.66
CA GLY A 64 1.76 -0.93 -0.59
C GLY A 64 1.57 0.56 -0.85
N ASP A 65 1.99 0.98 -2.03
CA ASP A 65 1.73 2.30 -2.57
C ASP A 65 1.08 2.20 -3.94
N ILE A 66 0.30 3.22 -4.33
CA ILE A 66 -0.15 3.45 -5.69
C ILE A 66 0.24 4.86 -6.09
N VAL A 67 0.84 5.02 -7.26
CA VAL A 67 1.30 6.34 -7.73
C VAL A 67 0.95 6.57 -9.18
N ASN A 68 0.82 7.84 -9.54
CA ASN A 68 0.85 8.31 -10.91
C ASN A 68 2.15 9.07 -11.11
N THR A 69 3.12 8.40 -11.73
CA THR A 69 4.47 8.93 -11.93
C THR A 69 4.49 10.18 -12.79
N LYS A 70 3.55 10.32 -13.73
CA LYS A 70 3.45 11.50 -14.60
C LYS A 70 2.89 12.72 -13.89
N LYS A 71 2.00 12.51 -12.93
CA LYS A 71 1.32 13.57 -12.16
C LYS A 71 1.99 13.87 -10.82
N ASN A 72 2.97 13.07 -10.41
CA ASN A 72 3.62 13.19 -9.10
C ASN A 72 2.63 13.15 -7.92
N VAL A 73 1.60 12.31 -8.03
CA VAL A 73 0.61 12.05 -6.97
C VAL A 73 0.59 10.57 -6.61
N GLY A 74 0.24 10.25 -5.37
CA GLY A 74 0.13 8.87 -4.95
C GLY A 74 -0.45 8.70 -3.56
N PHE A 75 -0.64 7.45 -3.16
CA PHE A 75 -1.18 7.05 -1.87
C PHE A 75 -0.39 5.85 -1.34
N ALA A 76 -0.04 5.87 -0.06
CA ALA A 76 0.23 4.66 0.70
C ALA A 76 -1.12 4.03 1.06
N LEU A 77 -1.16 2.69 1.08
CA LEU A 77 -2.41 1.99 1.34
C LEU A 77 -2.21 0.69 2.09
N HIS A 78 -3.15 0.38 2.96
CA HIS A 78 -3.25 -0.90 3.65
C HIS A 78 -4.55 -1.62 3.28
N TYR A 79 -4.45 -2.92 3.03
CA TYR A 79 -5.60 -3.82 2.96
C TYR A 79 -5.66 -4.69 4.21
N ASN A 80 -6.69 -4.51 5.04
CA ASN A 80 -6.97 -5.40 6.15
C ASN A 80 -7.49 -6.75 5.63
N ILE A 81 -6.97 -7.85 6.16
CA ILE A 81 -7.30 -9.21 5.73
C ILE A 81 -7.75 -10.05 6.92
N ASP A 82 -8.43 -11.15 6.63
CA ASP A 82 -8.89 -12.10 7.62
C ASP A 82 -7.74 -12.87 8.29
N ALA A 83 -8.05 -13.63 9.33
CA ALA A 83 -7.06 -14.43 10.05
C ALA A 83 -6.43 -15.55 9.19
N THR A 84 -7.08 -15.93 8.07
CA THR A 84 -6.54 -16.94 7.14
C THR A 84 -5.50 -16.34 6.20
N GLY A 85 -5.53 -15.02 6.00
CA GLY A 85 -4.65 -14.30 5.10
C GLY A 85 -5.03 -14.47 3.62
N LEU A 86 -6.22 -15.01 3.33
CA LEU A 86 -6.64 -15.33 1.95
C LEU A 86 -7.77 -14.42 1.46
N ALA A 87 -8.39 -13.64 2.34
CA ALA A 87 -9.49 -12.75 1.99
C ALA A 87 -9.33 -11.37 2.64
N VAL A 88 -9.76 -10.33 1.92
CA VAL A 88 -9.88 -8.98 2.48
C VAL A 88 -11.08 -8.88 3.40
N LEU A 89 -10.94 -8.14 4.49
CA LEU A 89 -12.07 -7.79 5.35
C LEU A 89 -12.99 -6.79 4.64
N PRO A 90 -14.30 -6.82 4.90
CA PRO A 90 -15.22 -5.84 4.33
C PRO A 90 -14.88 -4.43 4.83
N ALA A 91 -14.98 -3.44 3.94
CA ALA A 91 -14.86 -2.03 4.32
C ALA A 91 -16.06 -1.61 5.18
N THR A 92 -15.80 -0.78 6.19
CA THR A 92 -16.84 -0.16 7.02
C THR A 92 -16.65 1.35 7.02
N SER A 93 -17.65 2.11 7.48
CA SER A 93 -17.53 3.57 7.62
C SER A 93 -16.46 3.98 8.64
N ALA A 94 -16.20 3.17 9.66
CA ALA A 94 -15.20 3.44 10.69
C ALA A 94 -13.80 2.90 10.33
N ALA A 95 -13.72 1.91 9.43
CA ALA A 95 -12.48 1.29 8.97
C ALA A 95 -12.59 1.03 7.46
N PRO A 96 -12.20 2.00 6.60
CA PRO A 96 -12.20 1.80 5.16
C PRO A 96 -11.23 0.67 4.78
N ASN A 97 -11.47 0.02 3.65
CA ASN A 97 -10.56 -1.02 3.14
C ASN A 97 -10.53 -0.96 1.60
N PRO A 98 -9.46 -0.45 0.97
CA PRO A 98 -8.20 -0.09 1.60
C PRO A 98 -8.30 1.19 2.44
N GLU A 99 -7.46 1.26 3.46
CA GLU A 99 -7.11 2.53 4.12
C GLU A 99 -6.08 3.25 3.23
N LEU A 100 -6.24 4.57 3.03
CA LEU A 100 -5.41 5.36 2.12
C LEU A 100 -4.81 6.57 2.85
N TRP A 101 -3.52 6.82 2.62
CA TRP A 101 -2.81 8.00 3.08
C TRP A 101 -2.10 8.67 1.90
N ALA A 102 -2.32 9.97 1.71
CA ALA A 102 -1.73 10.70 0.59
C ALA A 102 -0.20 10.77 0.69
N LEU A 103 0.47 10.54 -0.43
CA LEU A 103 1.90 10.75 -0.59
C LEU A 103 2.15 12.16 -1.14
N GLN A 104 3.16 12.82 -0.60
CA GLN A 104 3.67 14.08 -1.14
C GLN A 104 4.89 13.81 -2.01
N HIS A 105 4.91 14.33 -3.23
CA HIS A 105 6.11 14.30 -4.05
C HIS A 105 7.02 15.49 -3.70
N LYS A 106 8.26 15.22 -3.31
CA LYS A 106 9.28 16.22 -2.95
C LYS A 106 10.46 16.17 -3.92
N HIS A 107 10.85 17.34 -4.43
CA HIS A 107 11.99 17.46 -5.33
C HIS A 107 13.27 16.90 -4.67
N GLY A 108 13.99 16.02 -5.37
CA GLY A 108 15.20 15.37 -4.86
C GLY A 108 14.97 14.20 -3.89
N LYS A 109 13.73 13.89 -3.49
CA LYS A 109 13.39 12.77 -2.58
C LYS A 109 12.36 11.80 -3.16
N GLY A 110 11.62 12.17 -4.20
CA GLY A 110 10.54 11.34 -4.76
C GLY A 110 9.27 11.41 -3.92
N PHE A 111 8.55 10.30 -3.79
CA PHE A 111 7.33 10.22 -2.99
C PHE A 111 7.64 10.08 -1.51
N VAL A 112 6.89 10.77 -0.65
CA VAL A 112 7.11 10.78 0.80
C VAL A 112 5.77 10.65 1.50
N LEU A 113 5.66 9.72 2.45
CA LEU A 113 4.56 9.71 3.40
C LEU A 113 4.94 10.59 4.60
N ILE A 114 4.05 11.51 4.98
CA ILE A 114 4.24 12.35 6.16
C ILE A 114 3.37 11.79 7.27
N ASP A 115 4.00 11.37 8.36
CA ASP A 115 3.31 11.00 9.58
C ASP A 115 2.65 12.25 10.18
N SER A 116 1.32 12.23 10.28
CA SER A 116 0.53 13.40 10.68
C SER A 116 0.75 13.81 12.14
N GLU A 117 1.22 12.90 13.00
CA GLU A 117 1.40 13.16 14.43
C GLU A 117 2.82 13.70 14.74
N SER A 118 3.83 13.12 14.10
CA SER A 118 5.24 13.40 14.37
C SER A 118 5.91 14.30 13.34
N GLY A 119 5.27 14.54 12.19
CA GLY A 119 5.84 15.27 11.06
C GLY A 119 7.01 14.55 10.39
N LYS A 120 7.29 13.30 10.75
CA LYS A 120 8.38 12.52 10.19
C LYS A 120 8.09 12.12 8.76
N GLU A 121 9.12 12.19 7.93
CA GLU A 121 9.10 11.80 6.53
C GLU A 121 9.51 10.34 6.37
N ASP A 122 8.69 9.55 5.71
CA ASP A 122 9.02 8.19 5.24
C ASP A 122 9.12 8.22 3.72
N VAL A 123 10.36 8.17 3.21
CA VAL A 123 10.66 8.24 1.78
C VAL A 123 10.26 6.93 1.11
N ARG A 124 9.38 7.04 0.12
CA ARG A 124 8.89 5.94 -0.71
C ARG A 124 9.73 5.86 -1.98
N ASP A 125 10.67 4.93 -2.00
CA ASP A 125 11.41 4.51 -3.20
C ASP A 125 10.43 3.77 -4.15
N ILE A 126 10.28 4.28 -5.38
CA ILE A 126 9.33 3.81 -6.41
C ILE A 126 10.06 3.32 -7.68
N ASP A 127 11.39 3.31 -7.64
CA ASP A 127 12.31 3.06 -8.76
C ASP A 127 12.35 1.56 -9.15
#